data_AF-A0A5Y8W9I4-F1
#
_entry.id   AF-A0A5Y8W9I4-F1
#
_cell.length_a   1.000
_cell.length_b   1.000
_cell.length_c   1.000
_cell.angle_alpha   90.00
_cell.angle_beta   90.00
_cell.angle_gamma   90.00
#
_symmetry.space_group_name_H-M   'P 1'
#
loop_
_entity.id
_entity.type
_entity.pdbx_description
1 polymer ?
#
loop_
_entity_poly.entity_id
_entity_poly.type
_entity_poly.pdbx_seq_one_letter_code
_entity_poly.pdbx_strand_id
1 'polypeptide(L)' 'MKNKLVKTMSAKGVKLMTWAKAKGLNHKDMTILYDLSHGRIKGIRGRAKELKEMLEKDGFKVA' A
#
# COMPACT_ATOMS: atom_id res chain seq x y z
N MET A 1 -15.99 -3.18 5.85
CA MET A 1 -14.85 -3.47 4.95
C MET A 1 -13.56 -3.45 5.74
N LYS A 2 -12.82 -4.56 5.82
CA LYS A 2 -11.57 -4.64 6.60
C LYS A 2 -10.40 -4.16 5.74
N ASN A 3 -9.86 -3.00 6.08
CA ASN A 3 -8.66 -2.41 5.49
C ASN A 3 -7.42 -3.25 5.86
N LYS A 4 -7.23 -4.39 5.18
CA LYS A 4 -6.31 -5.46 5.59
C LYS A 4 -4.84 -5.02 5.52
N LEU A 5 -4.49 -4.18 4.54
CA LEU A 5 -3.16 -3.59 4.42
C LEU A 5 -2.88 -2.62 5.56
N VAL A 6 -3.75 -1.64 5.80
CA VAL A 6 -3.57 -0.65 6.88
C VAL A 6 -3.50 -1.34 8.24
N LYS A 7 -4.32 -2.37 8.48
CA LYS A 7 -4.24 -3.16 9.71
C LYS A 7 -2.91 -3.91 9.85
N THR A 8 -2.42 -4.52 8.77
CA THR A 8 -1.13 -5.23 8.76
C THR A 8 0.03 -4.29 9.03
N MET A 9 0.02 -3.10 8.40
CA MET A 9 1.05 -2.09 8.63
C MET A 9 0.97 -1.54 10.05
N SER A 10 -0.24 -1.24 10.54
CA SER A 10 -0.45 -0.72 11.90
C SER A 10 -0.05 -1.73 12.98
N ALA A 11 -0.24 -3.03 12.74
CA ALA A 11 0.24 -4.08 13.65
C ALA A 11 1.77 -4.12 13.76
N LYS A 12 2.47 -3.64 12.72
CA LYS A 12 3.93 -3.44 12.71
C LYS A 12 4.35 -2.02 13.14
N GLY A 13 3.43 -1.21 13.65
CA GLY A 13 3.70 0.17 14.06
C GLY A 13 3.87 1.17 12.92
N VAL A 14 3.56 0.80 11.67
CA VAL A 14 3.77 1.63 10.48
C VAL A 14 2.43 2.14 9.94
N LYS A 15 2.33 3.44 9.68
CA LYS A 15 1.18 4.04 8.96
C LYS A 15 1.46 4.06 7.47
N LEU A 16 0.48 3.68 6.64
CA LEU A 16 0.58 3.66 5.17
C LEU A 16 1.06 5.01 4.60
N MET A 17 0.52 6.12 5.10
CA MET A 17 0.90 7.47 4.65
C MET A 17 2.35 7.83 5.02
N THR A 18 2.80 7.44 6.21
CA THR A 18 4.19 7.67 6.65
C THR A 18 5.16 6.85 5.81
N TRP A 19 4.83 5.58 5.56
CA TRP A 19 5.61 4.72 4.67
C TRP A 19 5.69 5.29 3.25
N ALA A 20 4.55 5.73 2.69
CA ALA A 20 4.51 6.32 1.35
C ALA A 20 5.37 7.58 1.25
N LYS A 21 5.33 8.46 2.26
CA LYS A 21 6.20 9.65 2.34
C LYS A 21 7.68 9.27 2.43
N ALA A 22 8.03 8.28 3.26
CA ALA A 22 9.41 7.82 3.40
C ALA A 22 9.99 7.22 2.09
N LYS A 23 9.11 6.67 1.23
CA LYS A 23 9.49 6.18 -0.11
C LYS A 23 9.48 7.26 -1.20
N GLY A 24 9.20 8.52 -0.85
CA GLY A 24 9.15 9.63 -1.81
C GLY A 24 7.98 9.55 -2.79
N LEU A 25 6.88 8.88 -2.42
CA LEU A 25 5.73 8.71 -3.30
C LEU A 25 4.89 9.98 -3.42
N ASN A 26 4.37 10.20 -4.63
CA ASN A 26 3.55 11.36 -4.92
C ASN A 26 2.07 11.14 -4.52
N HIS A 27 1.25 12.19 -4.67
CA HIS A 27 -0.16 12.12 -4.29
C HIS A 27 -0.96 11.08 -5.09
N LYS A 28 -0.65 10.89 -6.38
CA LYS A 28 -1.33 9.88 -7.22
C LYS A 28 -1.05 8.46 -6.72
N ASP A 29 0.19 8.20 -6.32
CA ASP A 29 0.59 6.92 -5.73
C ASP A 29 -0.14 6.66 -4.41
N MET A 30 -0.34 7.69 -3.58
CA MET A 30 -1.11 7.58 -2.35
C MET A 30 -2.56 7.18 -2.61
N THR A 31 -3.20 7.73 -3.65
CA THR A 31 -4.56 7.32 -4.06
C THR A 31 -4.60 5.85 -4.47
N ILE A 32 -3.60 5.38 -5.23
CA ILE A 32 -3.51 3.98 -5.64
C ILE A 32 -3.30 3.06 -4.42
N LEU A 33 -2.43 3.44 -3.48
CA LEU A 33 -2.21 2.71 -2.22
C LEU A 33 -3.48 2.66 -1.37
N TYR A 34 -4.25 3.76 -1.35
CA TYR A 34 -5.54 3.80 -0.68
C TYR A 34 -6.51 2.81 -1.30
N ASP A 35 -6.64 2.77 -2.63
CA ASP A 35 -7.51 1.82 -3.33
C ASP A 35 -7.05 0.36 -3.17
N LEU A 36 -5.74 0.10 -3.17
CA LEU A 36 -5.14 -1.20 -2.83
C LEU A 36 -5.52 -1.63 -1.41
N SER A 37 -5.41 -0.72 -0.44
CA SER A 37 -5.71 -1.00 0.96
C SER A 37 -7.18 -1.36 1.20
N HIS A 38 -8.07 -0.80 0.39
CA HIS A 38 -9.51 -1.10 0.39
C HIS A 38 -9.89 -2.30 -0.50
N GLY A 39 -8.93 -2.89 -1.24
CA GLY A 39 -9.18 -3.99 -2.16
C GLY A 39 -9.98 -3.60 -3.40
N ARG A 40 -10.11 -2.30 -3.71
CA ARG A 40 -10.79 -1.81 -4.92
C ARG A 40 -10.02 -2.19 -6.18
N ILE A 41 -8.70 -2.27 -6.06
CA ILE A 41 -7.78 -2.70 -7.11
C ILE A 41 -6.85 -3.77 -6.56
N LYS A 42 -6.44 -4.71 -7.41
CA LYS A 42 -5.56 -5.85 -7.04
C LYS A 42 -4.06 -5.59 -7.24
N GLY A 43 -3.69 -4.50 -7.93
CA GLY A 43 -2.29 -4.19 -8.24
C GLY A 43 -1.65 -5.16 -9.25
N ILE A 44 -2.38 -5.56 -10.29
CA ILE A 44 -1.88 -6.57 -11.27
C ILE A 44 -0.99 -5.95 -12.35
N ARG A 45 -1.19 -4.66 -12.68
CA ARG A 45 -0.49 -3.98 -13.79
C ARG A 45 -0.21 -2.51 -13.51
N GLY A 46 0.74 -1.94 -14.24
CA GLY A 46 1.12 -0.52 -14.19
C GLY A 46 1.64 -0.10 -12.82
N ARG A 47 1.42 1.17 -12.47
CA ARG A 47 1.89 1.76 -11.20
C ARG A 47 1.38 1.03 -9.96
N ALA A 48 0.17 0.48 -10.01
CA ALA A 48 -0.39 -0.29 -8.90
C ALA A 48 0.37 -1.61 -8.64
N LYS A 49 0.97 -2.21 -9.68
CA LYS A 49 1.83 -3.39 -9.54
C LYS A 49 3.14 -3.03 -8.87
N GLU A 50 3.80 -1.97 -9.32
CA GLU A 50 5.05 -1.47 -8.74
C GLU A 50 4.88 -1.16 -7.24
N LEU A 51 3.79 -0.47 -6.88
CA LEU A 51 3.48 -0.13 -5.49
C LEU A 51 3.21 -1.37 -4.63
N LYS A 52 2.55 -2.39 -5.19
CA LYS A 52 2.34 -3.67 -4.51
C LYS A 52 3.65 -4.40 -4.28
N GLU A 53 4.52 -4.48 -5.29
CA GLU A 53 5.84 -5.12 -5.18
C GLU A 53 6.72 -4.41 -4.15
N MET A 54 6.68 -3.08 -4.06
CA MET A 54 7.39 -2.34 -3.01
C MET A 54 6.87 -2.67 -1.61
N LEU A 55 5.54 -2.75 -1.43
CA LEU A 55 4.94 -3.15 -0.16
C LEU A 55 5.38 -4.56 0.23
N GLU A 56 5.37 -5.50 -0.72
CA GLU A 56 5.78 -6.89 -0.49
C GLU A 56 7.27 -7.00 -0.16
N LYS A 57 8.14 -6.23 -0.84
CA LYS A 57 9.59 -6.15 -0.52
C LYS A 57 9.84 -5.67 0.90
N ASP A 58 9.04 -4.74 1.41
CA ASP A 58 9.12 -4.27 2.79
C ASP A 58 8.35 -5.17 3.79
N GLY A 59 7.85 -6.32 3.33
CA GLY A 59 7.20 -7.32 4.16
C GLY A 59 5.74 -7.03 4.49
N PHE A 60 5.07 -6.18 3.72
CA PHE A 60 3.64 -5.91 3.82
C PHE A 60 2.88 -6.64 2.70
N LYS A 61 2.22 -7.75 3.04
CA LYS A 61 1.40 -8.50 2.08
C LYS A 61 0.11 -7.76 1.78
N VAL A 62 -0.13 -7.50 0.49
CA VAL A 62 -1.42 -7.00 -0.02
C VAL A 62 -2.24 -8.22 -0.47
N ALA A 63 -3.50 -8.31 0.01
CA ALA A 63 -4.37 -9.45 -0.25
C ALA A 63 -4.93 -9.46 -1.69
#